data_AF-A0A832M1I9-F1
#
_entry.id   AF-A0A832M1I9-F1
#
_cell.length_a   1.000
_cell.length_b   1.000
_cell.length_c   1.000
_cell.angle_alpha   90.00
_cell.angle_beta   90.00
_cell.angle_gamma   90.00
#
_symmetry.space_group_name_H-M   'P 1'
#
loop_
_entity.id
_entity.type
_entity.pdbx_description
1 polymer ?
#
loop_
_entity_poly.entity_id
_entity_poly.type
_entity_poly.pdbx_seq_one_letter_code
_entity_poly.pdbx_strand_id
1 'polypeptide(L)' 'MVCLNQSAFEILKAEIQRRCASSPAGQVQQEIALKRLEKLCSRQGDPLTVEELKDSLDDLFPDFDE' A
#
# COMPACT_ATOMS: atom_id res chain seq x y z
N MET A 1 15.42 -7.08 -4.91
CA MET A 1 14.96 -5.74 -5.34
C MET A 1 13.52 -5.94 -5.77
N VAL A 2 12.46 -5.27 -5.30
CA VAL A 2 11.10 -5.86 -5.28
C VAL A 2 10.02 -5.13 -6.15
N CYS A 3 9.02 -5.84 -6.73
CA CYS A 3 8.02 -5.46 -7.76
C CYS A 3 6.62 -5.92 -7.35
N LEU A 4 5.66 -5.00 -7.32
CA LEU A 4 4.26 -5.29 -6.98
C LEU A 4 3.45 -5.69 -8.23
N ASN A 5 2.69 -6.78 -8.15
CA ASN A 5 1.75 -7.16 -9.22
C ASN A 5 0.56 -6.20 -9.29
N GLN A 6 0.11 -5.89 -10.51
CA GLN A 6 -0.98 -4.92 -10.74
C GLN A 6 -2.30 -5.34 -10.08
N SER A 7 -2.60 -6.65 -10.03
CA SER A 7 -3.77 -7.16 -9.31
C SER A 7 -3.66 -6.99 -7.78
N ALA A 8 -2.47 -7.16 -7.21
CA ALA A 8 -2.24 -6.92 -5.79
C ALA A 8 -2.39 -5.43 -5.46
N PHE A 9 -1.91 -4.56 -6.36
CA PHE A 9 -2.10 -3.11 -6.26
C PHE A 9 -3.58 -2.71 -6.22
N GLU A 10 -4.42 -3.28 -7.09
CA GLU A 10 -5.85 -2.97 -7.11
C GLU A 10 -6.57 -3.42 -5.83
N ILE A 11 -6.24 -4.61 -5.30
CA ILE A 11 -6.82 -5.11 -4.04
C ILE A 11 -6.43 -4.18 -2.88
N LEU A 12 -5.15 -3.83 -2.76
CA LEU A 12 -4.65 -2.93 -1.71
C LEU A 12 -5.24 -1.54 -1.83
N LYS A 13 -5.34 -1.01 -3.06
CA LYS A 13 -5.95 0.29 -3.31
C LYS A 13 -7.41 0.31 -2.87
N ALA A 14 -8.17 -0.76 -3.15
CA ALA A 14 -9.56 -0.89 -2.73
C ALA A 14 -9.68 -0.94 -1.20
N GLU A 15 -8.83 -1.72 -0.53
CA GLU A 15 -8.81 -1.83 0.94
C GLU A 15 -8.46 -0.49 1.61
N ILE A 16 -7.41 0.18 1.12
CA ILE A 16 -6.96 1.49 1.60
C ILE A 16 -8.07 2.53 1.38
N GLN A 17 -8.71 2.57 0.20
CA GLN A 17 -9.86 3.45 -0.03
C GLN A 17 -10.99 3.17 0.95
N ARG A 18 -11.27 1.91 1.25
CA ARG A 18 -12.36 1.52 2.16
C ARG A 18 -12.09 1.96 3.59
N ARG A 19 -10.86 1.77 4.09
CA ARG A 19 -10.45 2.27 5.42
C ARG A 19 -10.40 3.79 5.49
N CYS A 20 -9.89 4.44 4.45
CA CYS A 20 -9.71 5.89 4.42
C CYS A 20 -11.01 6.66 4.13
N ALA A 21 -12.04 6.01 3.59
CA ALA A 21 -13.36 6.61 3.38
C ALA A 21 -14.01 7.11 4.69
N SER A 22 -13.61 6.57 5.85
CA SER A 22 -14.18 6.93 7.15
C SER A 22 -13.50 8.11 7.85
N SER A 23 -12.37 8.63 7.34
CA SER A 23 -11.68 9.75 8.01
C SER A 23 -10.90 10.64 7.04
N PRO A 24 -10.96 11.98 7.19
CA PRO A 24 -10.20 12.91 6.36
C PRO A 24 -8.67 12.74 6.51
N ALA A 25 -8.19 12.29 7.68
CA ALA A 25 -6.79 11.88 7.87
C ALA A 25 -6.41 10.67 6.99
N GLY A 26 -7.38 9.79 6.72
CA GLY A 26 -7.22 8.64 5.84
C GLY A 26 -6.93 9.03 4.40
N GLN A 27 -7.50 10.12 3.87
CA GLN A 27 -7.20 10.55 2.49
C GLN A 27 -5.72 10.88 2.28
N VAL A 28 -5.09 11.50 3.29
CA VAL A 28 -3.65 11.81 3.25
C VAL A 28 -2.82 10.52 3.33
N GLN A 29 -3.18 9.60 4.24
CA GLN A 29 -2.53 8.29 4.33
C GLN A 29 -2.69 7.48 3.03
N GLN A 30 -3.85 7.54 2.40
CA GLN A 30 -4.14 6.90 1.12
C GLN A 30 -3.23 7.43 0.01
N GLU A 31 -3.09 8.75 -0.14
CA GLU A 31 -2.21 9.32 -1.16
C GLU A 31 -0.74 8.95 -0.94
N ILE A 32 -0.29 8.93 0.32
CA ILE A 32 1.08 8.53 0.66
C ILE A 32 1.31 7.05 0.36
N ALA A 33 0.36 6.18 0.73
CA ALA A 33 0.41 4.75 0.47
C ALA A 33 0.40 4.45 -1.04
N LEU A 34 -0.48 5.10 -1.81
CA LEU A 34 -0.52 4.99 -3.27
C LEU A 34 0.79 5.41 -3.92
N LYS A 35 1.38 6.54 -3.50
CA LYS A 35 2.69 6.98 -4.00
C LYS A 35 3.81 6.00 -3.66
N ARG A 36 3.81 5.39 -2.46
CA ARG A 36 4.79 4.36 -2.09
C ARG A 36 4.60 3.11 -2.94
N LEU A 37 3.37 2.63 -3.08
CA LEU A 37 3.02 1.47 -3.89
C LEU A 37 3.37 1.68 -5.37
N GLU A 38 3.10 2.86 -5.94
CA GLU A 38 3.53 3.20 -7.31
C GLU A 38 5.05 3.18 -7.45
N LYS A 39 5.79 3.71 -6.47
CA LYS A 39 7.26 3.64 -6.48
C LYS A 39 7.76 2.19 -6.41
N LEU A 40 7.10 1.33 -5.63
CA LEU A 40 7.42 -0.10 -5.53
C LEU A 40 7.04 -0.85 -6.82
N CYS A 41 5.94 -0.48 -7.47
CA CYS A 41 5.51 -1.05 -8.74
C CYS A 41 6.41 -0.61 -9.91
N SER A 42 6.92 0.62 -9.88
CA SER A 42 7.78 1.21 -10.91
C SER A 42 9.25 0.79 -10.76
N ARG A 43 9.64 0.28 -9.59
CA ARG A 43 10.99 -0.25 -9.35
C ARG A 43 11.11 -1.64 -9.96
N GLN A 44 11.88 -1.77 -11.04
CA GLN A 44 12.13 -3.03 -11.72
C GLN A 44 12.96 -3.98 -10.82
N GLY A 45 12.37 -5.10 -10.37
CA GLY A 45 13.00 -6.09 -9.47
C GLY A 45 12.18 -7.38 -9.26
N ASP A 46 12.68 -8.34 -8.47
CA ASP A 46 12.00 -9.48 -7.80
C ASP A 46 10.56 -9.17 -7.34
N PRO A 47 9.65 -10.12 -7.10
CA PRO A 47 8.32 -9.82 -6.58
C PRO A 47 8.32 -9.29 -5.12
N LEU A 48 7.57 -8.22 -4.83
CA LEU A 48 7.37 -7.69 -3.48
C LEU A 48 6.56 -8.69 -2.65
N THR A 49 7.15 -9.17 -1.56
CA THR A 49 6.49 -10.03 -0.59
C THR A 49 5.53 -9.24 0.29
N VAL A 50 4.52 -9.95 0.81
CA VAL A 50 3.50 -9.38 1.71
C VAL A 50 4.15 -8.73 2.94
N GLU A 51 5.24 -9.30 3.45
CA GLU A 51 5.98 -8.80 4.61
C GLU A 51 6.59 -7.41 4.36
N GLU A 52 7.27 -7.21 3.22
CA GLU A 52 7.86 -5.92 2.83
C GLU A 52 6.80 -4.86 2.56
N LEU A 53 5.66 -5.29 2.01
CA LEU A 53 4.51 -4.44 1.83
C LEU A 53 3.91 -4.01 3.17
N LYS A 54 3.77 -4.96 4.12
CA LYS A 54 3.32 -4.69 5.47
C LYS A 54 4.26 -3.71 6.15
N ASP A 55 5.57 -3.94 6.15
CA ASP A 55 6.57 -3.03 6.72
C ASP A 55 6.49 -1.61 6.11
N SER A 56 6.30 -1.52 4.78
CA SER A 56 6.13 -0.24 4.08
C SER A 56 4.84 0.50 4.42
N LEU A 57 3.80 -0.24 4.85
CA LEU A 57 2.49 0.29 5.19
C LEU A 57 2.26 0.38 6.70
N ASP A 58 3.04 -0.29 7.54
CA ASP A 58 2.96 -0.30 9.00
C ASP A 58 3.17 1.12 9.56
N ASP A 59 4.11 1.85 8.96
CA ASP A 59 4.38 3.27 9.20
C ASP A 59 3.17 4.19 8.89
N LEU A 60 2.27 3.76 7.99
CA LEU A 60 1.09 4.51 7.56
C LEU A 60 -0.20 4.01 8.21
N PHE A 61 -0.30 2.71 8.45
CA PHE A 61 -1.44 1.99 8.98
C PHE A 61 -0.92 1.01 10.05
N PRO A 62 -0.53 1.52 11.23
CA PRO A 62 -0.06 0.68 12.33
C PRO A 62 -1.14 -0.27 12.86
N ASP A 63 -2.40 -0.04 12.47
CA ASP A 63 -3.58 -0.80 12.85
C ASP A 63 -4.09 -1.69 11.70
N PHE A 64 -3.25 -2.02 10.70
CA PHE A 64 -3.63 -2.92 9.60
C PHE A 64 -3.75 -4.36 10.10
N ASP A 65 -4.81 -4.61 10.89
CA ASP A 65 -5.22 -5.91 11.39
C ASP A 65 -5.58 -6.84 10.22
N GLU A 66 -5.00 -8.04 10.24
CA GLU A 66 -4.95 -9.05 9.17
C GLU A 66 -6.29 -9.75 8.91
#